data_AF-A0A7S0Z898-F1
#
_entry.id   AF-A0A7S0Z898-F1
#
_cell.length_a   1.000
_cell.length_b   1.000
_cell.length_c   1.000
_cell.angle_alpha   90.00
_cell.angle_beta   90.00
_cell.angle_gamma   90.00
#
_symmetry.space_group_name_H-M   'P 1'
#
loop_
_entity.id
_entity.type
_entity.pdbx_description
1 polymer ?
#
loop_
_entity_poly.entity_id
_entity_poly.type
_entity_poly.pdbx_seq_one_letter_code
_entity_poly.pdbx_strand_id
1 'polypeptide(L)'
;LVEQWKQLVKSLERPASATLEAFLFDSDDPRVHEGRRMLARPGEDSTRANTDWGRCESRHQRARLEEGLGQRRPFTHWDGGCTLPDFAWNDWGKAQTDRVLDLMDIDYLRLAMNNIDSMHKTLVWNLSQNVDRTTGSVAPGICPCLTPSMVPFVTNRGGPLVGIEALSLQGIPVDDLLLTRETENQMSDLAGNAMTTTVVGACMLAAMTLMTTELAESKPKT
;
A
#
# COMPACT_ATOMS: atom_id res chain seq x y z
N LEU A 1 -31.22 17.50 -9.63
CA LEU A 1 -30.06 17.73 -8.74
C LEU A 1 -29.12 16.53 -8.63
N VAL A 2 -29.52 15.38 -8.08
CA VAL A 2 -28.60 14.22 -7.89
C VAL A 2 -27.96 13.74 -9.20
N GLU A 3 -28.73 13.62 -10.29
CA GLU A 3 -28.18 13.19 -11.59
C GLU A 3 -27.22 14.23 -12.19
N GLN A 4 -27.53 15.52 -12.04
CA GLN A 4 -26.63 16.60 -12.47
C GLN A 4 -25.33 16.59 -11.66
N TRP A 5 -25.42 16.32 -10.35
CA TRP A 5 -24.25 16.17 -9.49
C TRP A 5 -23.39 14.98 -9.93
N LYS A 6 -23.98 13.81 -10.18
CA LYS A 6 -23.25 12.66 -10.71
C LYS A 6 -22.55 12.97 -12.03
N GLN A 7 -23.23 13.65 -12.95
CA GLN A 7 -22.67 14.05 -14.23
C GLN A 7 -21.50 15.03 -14.06
N LEU A 8 -21.63 16.01 -13.16
CA LEU A 8 -20.57 16.97 -12.86
C LEU A 8 -19.36 16.30 -12.19
N VAL A 9 -19.57 15.44 -11.20
CA VAL A 9 -18.48 14.66 -10.57
C VAL A 9 -17.75 13.84 -11.63
N LYS A 10 -18.49 13.19 -12.54
CA LYS A 10 -17.89 12.42 -13.64
C LYS A 10 -17.11 13.30 -14.61
N SER A 11 -17.54 14.53 -14.88
CA SER A 11 -16.80 15.43 -15.75
C SER A 11 -15.53 16.01 -15.10
N LEU A 12 -15.36 15.87 -13.79
CA LEU A 12 -14.14 16.22 -13.05
C LEU A 12 -13.12 15.06 -13.01
N GLU A 13 -13.49 13.87 -13.48
CA GLU A 13 -12.59 12.72 -13.53
C GLU A 13 -11.37 13.01 -14.41
N ARG A 14 -10.18 12.69 -13.91
CA ARG A 14 -8.93 12.84 -14.65
C ARG A 14 -7.98 11.67 -14.36
N PRO A 15 -7.12 11.29 -15.32
CA PRO A 15 -6.05 10.33 -15.07
C PRO A 15 -5.11 10.78 -13.95
N ALA A 16 -4.49 9.81 -13.28
CA ALA A 16 -3.45 10.07 -12.29
C ALA A 16 -2.34 10.93 -12.91
N SER A 17 -2.09 12.11 -12.34
CA SER A 17 -1.13 13.09 -12.85
C SER A 17 0.24 12.98 -12.17
N ALA A 18 0.33 12.19 -11.10
CA ALA A 18 1.53 11.96 -10.32
C ALA A 18 1.64 10.46 -9.98
N THR A 19 2.86 9.95 -9.89
CA THR A 19 3.12 8.59 -9.43
C THR A 19 3.00 8.50 -7.92
N LEU A 20 2.82 7.29 -7.41
CA LEU A 20 2.87 6.95 -5.98
C LEU A 20 4.04 7.64 -5.28
N GLU A 21 5.23 7.59 -5.88
CA GLU A 21 6.47 8.12 -5.33
C GLU A 21 6.42 9.62 -5.02
N ALA A 22 5.61 10.38 -5.74
CA ALA A 22 5.45 11.81 -5.50
C ALA A 22 4.76 12.13 -4.16
N PHE A 23 4.13 11.13 -3.53
CA PHE A 23 3.48 11.25 -2.22
C PHE A 23 4.26 10.55 -1.10
N LEU A 24 5.33 9.85 -1.46
CA LEU A 24 6.21 9.16 -0.53
C LEU A 24 7.31 10.10 -0.05
N PHE A 25 7.87 9.79 1.11
CA PHE A 25 9.00 10.53 1.64
C PHE A 25 10.32 9.96 1.12
N ASP A 26 11.34 10.81 1.15
CA ASP A 26 12.71 10.38 0.88
C ASP A 26 13.16 9.32 1.91
N SER A 27 14.05 8.43 1.49
CA SER A 27 14.44 7.27 2.32
C SER A 27 15.23 7.66 3.57
N ASP A 28 15.79 8.88 3.60
CA ASP A 28 16.50 9.50 4.71
C ASP A 28 15.61 10.42 5.57
N ASP A 29 14.31 10.55 5.24
CA ASP A 29 13.37 11.30 6.06
C ASP A 29 13.26 10.65 7.46
N PRO A 30 13.41 11.42 8.55
CA PRO A 30 13.32 10.90 9.91
C PRO A 30 12.02 10.13 10.19
N ARG A 31 10.92 10.50 9.54
CA ARG A 31 9.61 9.84 9.68
C ARG A 31 9.61 8.46 9.06
N VAL A 32 10.31 8.27 7.93
CA VAL A 32 10.50 6.95 7.31
C VAL A 32 11.39 6.08 8.17
N HIS A 33 12.46 6.64 8.75
CA HIS A 33 13.31 5.91 9.69
C HIS A 33 12.55 5.45 10.94
N GLU A 34 11.68 6.31 11.48
CA GLU A 34 10.81 5.96 12.59
C GLU A 34 9.85 4.82 12.22
N GLY A 35 9.11 4.98 11.11
CA GLY A 35 8.17 3.95 10.64
C GLY A 35 8.87 2.62 10.36
N ARG A 36 10.05 2.64 9.72
CA ARG A 36 10.90 1.46 9.54
C ARG A 36 11.24 0.80 10.86
N ARG A 37 11.65 1.58 11.87
CA ARG A 37 11.99 1.06 13.19
C ARG A 37 10.78 0.41 13.87
N MET A 38 9.59 0.99 13.72
CA MET A 38 8.34 0.45 14.26
C MET A 38 7.93 -0.85 13.56
N LEU A 39 8.07 -0.91 12.22
CA LEU A 39 7.72 -2.08 11.40
C LEU A 39 8.76 -3.21 11.48
N ALA A 40 10.03 -2.90 11.69
CA ALA A 40 11.11 -3.88 11.82
C ALA A 40 11.15 -4.53 13.20
N ARG A 41 10.56 -3.89 14.23
CA ARG A 41 10.39 -4.53 15.52
C ARG A 41 9.36 -5.65 15.37
N PRO A 42 9.70 -6.91 15.67
CA PRO A 42 8.66 -7.86 16.04
C PRO A 42 7.85 -7.17 17.14
N GLY A 43 6.53 -7.03 16.97
CA GLY A 43 5.69 -6.40 17.98
C GLY A 43 6.03 -6.98 19.36
N GLU A 44 5.81 -6.22 20.44
CA GLU A 44 6.19 -6.65 21.80
C GLU A 44 5.65 -8.06 22.19
N ASP A 45 4.70 -8.60 21.42
CA ASP A 45 4.14 -9.95 21.50
C ASP A 45 4.74 -11.03 20.56
N SER A 46 5.71 -10.76 19.69
CA SER A 46 6.15 -11.73 18.68
C SER A 46 7.55 -12.31 18.92
N THR A 47 7.63 -13.29 19.82
CA THR A 47 8.26 -14.55 19.42
C THR A 47 7.65 -14.95 18.09
N ARG A 48 8.44 -15.25 17.04
CA ARG A 48 7.97 -15.80 15.76
C ARG A 48 6.76 -16.69 16.04
N ALA A 49 5.54 -16.18 15.84
CA ALA A 49 4.37 -17.01 16.02
C ALA A 49 4.54 -18.05 14.93
N ASN A 50 4.78 -19.30 15.32
CA ASN A 50 4.88 -20.40 14.39
C ASN A 50 3.47 -20.65 13.88
N THR A 51 2.99 -19.72 13.05
CA THR A 51 1.69 -19.77 12.42
C THR A 51 1.83 -20.85 11.37
N ASP A 52 1.22 -22.01 11.64
CA ASP A 52 1.16 -23.09 10.67
C ASP A 52 0.59 -22.54 9.36
N TRP A 53 1.48 -22.48 8.36
CA TRP A 53 1.17 -21.97 7.03
C TRP A 53 1.03 -23.10 6.01
N GLY A 54 0.99 -24.37 6.42
CA GLY A 54 0.99 -25.52 5.49
C GLY A 54 -0.14 -25.48 4.46
N ARG A 55 -1.30 -24.91 4.81
CA ARG A 55 -2.39 -24.64 3.85
C ARG A 55 -2.00 -23.59 2.80
N CYS A 56 -1.29 -22.54 3.20
CA CYS A 56 -0.78 -21.52 2.29
C CYS A 56 0.36 -22.08 1.45
N GLU A 57 1.26 -22.86 2.05
CA GLU A 57 2.36 -23.54 1.35
C GLU A 57 1.84 -24.39 0.19
N SER A 58 0.83 -25.22 0.43
CA SER A 58 0.21 -26.05 -0.62
C SER A 58 -0.33 -25.19 -1.79
N ARG A 59 -0.91 -24.02 -1.48
CA ARG A 59 -1.40 -23.09 -2.51
C ARG A 59 -0.28 -22.43 -3.28
N HIS A 60 0.80 -22.07 -2.60
CA HIS A 60 1.99 -21.47 -3.21
C HIS A 60 2.71 -22.47 -4.12
N GLN A 61 2.88 -23.71 -3.68
CA GLN A 61 3.42 -24.79 -4.50
C GLN A 61 2.56 -25.02 -5.75
N ARG A 62 1.23 -25.02 -5.60
CA ARG A 62 0.31 -25.12 -6.73
C ARG A 62 0.46 -23.95 -7.70
N ALA A 63 0.48 -22.71 -7.22
CA ALA A 63 0.68 -21.53 -8.06
C ALA A 63 2.01 -21.60 -8.83
N ARG A 64 3.11 -21.96 -8.16
CA ARG A 64 4.43 -22.15 -8.78
C ARG A 64 4.42 -23.23 -9.87
N LEU A 65 3.68 -24.32 -9.66
CA LEU A 65 3.57 -25.42 -10.62
C LEU A 65 2.72 -25.03 -11.83
N GLU A 66 1.52 -24.47 -11.58
CA GLU A 66 0.56 -24.08 -12.63
C GLU A 66 1.11 -22.95 -13.51
N GLU A 67 1.81 -21.98 -12.91
CA GLU A 67 2.38 -20.84 -13.62
C GLU A 67 3.82 -21.10 -14.13
N GLY A 68 4.44 -22.21 -13.75
CA GLY A 68 5.80 -22.56 -14.21
C GLY A 68 6.92 -21.70 -13.63
N LEU A 69 6.74 -21.13 -12.41
CA LEU A 69 7.68 -20.19 -11.77
C LEU A 69 8.99 -20.86 -11.29
N GLY A 70 8.94 -22.17 -11.05
CA GLY A 70 10.02 -22.91 -10.41
C GLY A 70 10.08 -22.74 -8.89
N GLN A 71 11.07 -23.39 -8.27
CA GLN A 71 11.20 -23.51 -6.82
C GLN A 71 12.28 -22.60 -6.22
N ARG A 72 13.03 -21.87 -7.05
CA ARG A 72 14.05 -20.94 -6.56
C ARG A 72 13.38 -19.72 -5.91
N ARG A 73 14.12 -19.12 -4.98
CA ARG A 73 13.75 -17.94 -4.19
C ARG A 73 14.75 -16.79 -4.45
N PRO A 74 14.79 -16.27 -5.69
CA PRO A 74 15.83 -15.33 -6.11
C PRO A 74 15.72 -13.93 -5.48
N PHE A 75 14.57 -13.59 -4.90
CA PHE A 75 14.36 -12.28 -4.30
C PHE A 75 14.67 -12.29 -2.81
N THR A 76 14.18 -13.28 -2.05
CA THR A 76 14.33 -13.26 -0.58
C THR A 76 15.38 -14.22 -0.03
N HIS A 77 15.83 -15.20 -0.82
CA HIS A 77 16.82 -16.22 -0.43
C HIS A 77 16.51 -16.91 0.91
N TRP A 78 15.24 -17.06 1.28
CA TRP A 78 14.85 -17.38 2.65
C TRP A 78 15.14 -18.81 3.13
N ASP A 79 15.77 -19.64 2.30
CA ASP A 79 16.24 -21.00 2.61
C ASP A 79 17.34 -20.98 3.69
N GLY A 80 16.95 -20.99 4.96
CA GLY A 80 17.88 -20.89 6.10
C GLY A 80 18.11 -19.47 6.62
N GLY A 81 17.36 -18.49 6.12
CA GLY A 81 17.36 -17.09 6.59
C GLY A 81 17.07 -16.10 5.47
N CYS A 82 16.30 -15.05 5.74
CA CYS A 82 15.94 -14.06 4.72
C CYS A 82 17.10 -13.09 4.43
N THR A 83 17.42 -12.92 3.15
CA THR A 83 18.34 -11.90 2.62
C THR A 83 17.72 -11.25 1.38
N LEU A 84 17.13 -10.07 1.58
CA LEU A 84 16.60 -9.23 0.51
C LEU A 84 17.77 -8.49 -0.20
N PRO A 85 17.56 -7.93 -1.41
CA PRO A 85 18.56 -7.10 -2.08
C PRO A 85 19.10 -5.97 -1.19
N ASP A 86 20.33 -5.52 -1.45
CA ASP A 86 21.08 -4.61 -0.57
C ASP A 86 20.34 -3.28 -0.27
N PHE A 87 19.56 -2.78 -1.23
CA PHE A 87 18.76 -1.56 -1.07
C PHE A 87 17.50 -1.74 -0.20
N ALA A 88 17.05 -2.98 -0.03
CA ALA A 88 15.80 -3.33 0.63
C ALA A 88 15.93 -3.33 2.17
N TRP A 89 14.78 -3.26 2.85
CA TRP A 89 14.67 -3.25 4.31
C TRP A 89 14.85 -4.65 4.87
N ASN A 90 16.11 -5.10 4.94
CA ASN A 90 16.49 -6.43 5.38
C ASN A 90 16.09 -6.74 6.84
N ASP A 91 16.07 -5.73 7.71
CA ASP A 91 15.55 -5.81 9.08
C ASP A 91 14.06 -6.17 9.11
N TRP A 92 13.25 -5.50 8.28
CA TRP A 92 11.84 -5.83 8.13
C TRP A 92 11.63 -7.20 7.50
N GLY A 93 12.36 -7.52 6.42
CA GLY A 93 12.27 -8.81 5.72
C GLY A 93 12.56 -10.01 6.62
N LYS A 94 13.60 -9.92 7.46
CA LYS A 94 13.96 -10.97 8.42
C LYS A 94 12.93 -11.21 9.52
N ALA A 95 12.05 -10.24 9.77
CA ALA A 95 10.96 -10.35 10.73
C ALA A 95 9.68 -10.97 10.11
N GLN A 96 9.61 -11.12 8.78
CA GLN A 96 8.43 -11.65 8.10
C GLN A 96 8.29 -13.17 8.24
N THR A 97 7.06 -13.65 8.03
CA THR A 97 6.73 -15.08 8.00
C THR A 97 7.14 -15.72 6.68
N ASP A 98 7.41 -17.03 6.69
CA ASP A 98 7.70 -17.84 5.51
C ASP A 98 6.66 -17.66 4.39
N ARG A 99 5.38 -17.54 4.76
CA ARG A 99 4.28 -17.25 3.82
C ARG A 99 4.48 -15.92 3.09
N VAL A 100 4.84 -14.86 3.81
CA VAL A 100 5.06 -13.53 3.22
C VAL A 100 6.29 -13.56 2.31
N LEU A 101 7.38 -14.16 2.77
CA LEU A 101 8.63 -14.27 2.00
C LEU A 101 8.44 -15.06 0.71
N ASP A 102 7.74 -16.20 0.77
CA ASP A 102 7.47 -17.00 -0.42
C ASP A 102 6.52 -16.30 -1.40
N LEU A 103 5.57 -15.50 -0.89
CA LEU A 103 4.70 -14.68 -1.74
C LEU A 103 5.50 -13.61 -2.49
N MET A 104 6.46 -12.96 -1.84
CA MET A 104 7.34 -11.97 -2.49
C MET A 104 8.14 -12.60 -3.64
N ASP A 105 8.68 -13.81 -3.46
CA ASP A 105 9.36 -14.53 -4.55
C ASP A 105 8.41 -14.91 -5.69
N ILE A 106 7.18 -15.32 -5.39
CA ILE A 106 6.18 -15.63 -6.41
C ILE A 106 5.82 -14.38 -7.22
N ASP A 107 5.54 -13.25 -6.55
CA ASP A 107 5.19 -12.00 -7.21
C ASP A 107 6.37 -11.43 -8.03
N TYR A 108 7.59 -11.57 -7.53
CA TYR A 108 8.82 -11.28 -8.28
C TYR A 108 8.90 -12.12 -9.57
N LEU A 109 8.73 -13.44 -9.47
CA LEU A 109 8.82 -14.35 -10.62
C LEU A 109 7.70 -14.12 -11.64
N ARG A 110 6.47 -13.83 -11.19
CA ARG A 110 5.34 -13.46 -12.05
C ARG A 110 5.65 -12.23 -12.90
N LEU A 111 6.27 -11.21 -12.30
CA LEU A 111 6.68 -10.01 -13.03
C LEU A 111 7.84 -10.29 -13.97
N ALA A 112 8.82 -11.10 -13.56
CA ALA A 112 9.93 -11.51 -14.41
C ALA A 112 9.45 -12.27 -15.67
N MET A 113 8.44 -13.14 -15.56
CA MET A 113 7.81 -13.79 -16.72
C MET A 113 7.20 -12.80 -17.71
N ASN A 114 6.70 -11.68 -17.21
CA ASN A 114 6.14 -10.59 -18.01
C ASN A 114 7.21 -9.60 -18.49
N ASN A 115 8.50 -9.91 -18.32
CA ASN A 115 9.64 -9.02 -18.61
C ASN A 115 9.57 -7.67 -17.87
N ILE A 116 9.02 -7.68 -16.65
CA ILE A 116 8.95 -6.51 -15.78
C ILE A 116 9.95 -6.69 -14.64
N ASP A 117 10.91 -5.78 -14.56
CA ASP A 117 11.81 -5.69 -13.42
C ASP A 117 11.14 -4.94 -12.27
N SER A 118 10.71 -5.68 -11.25
CA SER A 118 10.06 -5.12 -10.06
C SER A 118 11.00 -4.30 -9.18
N MET A 119 12.32 -4.53 -9.27
CA MET A 119 13.30 -3.75 -8.49
C MET A 119 13.52 -2.36 -9.09
N HIS A 120 13.25 -2.19 -10.39
CA HIS A 120 13.32 -0.90 -11.06
C HIS A 120 11.96 -0.21 -11.22
N LYS A 121 10.87 -0.97 -11.44
CA LYS A 121 9.52 -0.43 -11.58
C LYS A 121 8.82 -0.34 -10.23
N THR A 122 8.27 0.83 -9.94
CA THR A 122 7.49 1.09 -8.72
C THR A 122 6.15 0.38 -8.81
N LEU A 123 6.00 -0.68 -8.03
CA LEU A 123 4.76 -1.43 -7.85
C LEU A 123 4.48 -1.54 -6.36
N VAL A 124 3.21 -1.78 -6.03
CA VAL A 124 2.80 -2.09 -4.65
C VAL A 124 2.27 -3.50 -4.60
N TRP A 125 2.93 -4.37 -3.82
CA TRP A 125 2.45 -5.71 -3.53
C TRP A 125 1.67 -5.71 -2.22
N ASN A 126 0.47 -6.28 -2.24
CA ASN A 126 -0.32 -6.54 -1.06
C ASN A 126 0.03 -7.92 -0.49
N LEU A 127 0.98 -7.95 0.44
CA LEU A 127 1.50 -9.18 1.02
C LEU A 127 0.55 -9.83 2.04
N SER A 128 -0.55 -9.17 2.41
CA SER A 128 -1.59 -9.78 3.24
C SER A 128 -2.58 -10.64 2.44
N GLN A 129 -2.62 -10.52 1.11
CA GLN A 129 -3.47 -11.33 0.25
C GLN A 129 -2.89 -12.73 0.01
N ASN A 130 -3.76 -13.69 -0.31
CA ASN A 130 -3.32 -15.02 -0.72
C ASN A 130 -2.78 -15.01 -2.16
N VAL A 131 -1.88 -15.94 -2.45
CA VAL A 131 -1.24 -16.12 -3.76
C VAL A 131 -2.22 -16.24 -4.94
N ASP A 132 -3.43 -16.75 -4.68
CA ASP A 132 -4.49 -16.93 -5.69
C ASP A 132 -5.21 -15.64 -6.08
N ARG A 133 -4.89 -14.51 -5.46
CA ARG A 133 -5.48 -13.20 -5.75
C ARG A 133 -4.48 -12.28 -6.46
N THR A 134 -5.00 -11.19 -7.02
CA THR A 134 -4.18 -10.08 -7.49
C THR A 134 -3.51 -9.42 -6.29
N THR A 135 -2.23 -9.69 -6.10
CA THR A 135 -1.40 -9.14 -5.04
C THR A 135 -0.76 -7.82 -5.45
N GLY A 136 -0.37 -7.66 -6.72
CA GLY A 136 0.25 -6.44 -7.22
C GLY A 136 -0.74 -5.33 -7.63
N SER A 137 -0.22 -4.09 -7.68
CA SER A 137 -0.90 -2.95 -8.28
C SER A 137 -1.23 -3.19 -9.76
N VAL A 138 -2.41 -2.74 -10.20
CA VAL A 138 -2.89 -2.92 -11.58
C VAL A 138 -1.99 -2.23 -12.61
N ALA A 139 -1.35 -1.12 -12.23
CA ALA A 139 -0.44 -0.36 -13.07
C ALA A 139 0.79 0.09 -12.27
N PRO A 140 1.99 0.13 -12.89
CA PRO A 140 3.17 0.72 -12.28
C PRO A 140 2.92 2.17 -11.86
N GLY A 141 3.44 2.55 -10.69
CA GLY A 141 3.33 3.89 -10.14
C GLY A 141 1.94 4.25 -9.60
N ILE A 142 0.96 3.35 -9.63
CA ILE A 142 -0.38 3.57 -9.07
C ILE A 142 -0.56 2.76 -7.79
N CYS A 143 -0.86 3.45 -6.69
CA CYS A 143 -1.19 2.79 -5.44
C CYS A 143 -2.54 2.07 -5.57
N PRO A 144 -2.65 0.79 -5.17
CA PRO A 144 -3.94 0.14 -5.02
C PRO A 144 -4.71 0.75 -3.84
N CYS A 145 -5.98 0.37 -3.70
CA CYS A 145 -6.75 0.70 -2.52
C CYS A 145 -6.04 0.16 -1.26
N LEU A 146 -5.72 1.05 -0.32
CA LEU A 146 -5.13 0.69 0.96
C LEU A 146 -6.25 0.23 1.89
N THR A 147 -6.11 -0.98 2.44
CA THR A 147 -7.02 -1.48 3.48
C THR A 147 -6.36 -1.38 4.86
N PRO A 148 -7.14 -1.27 5.95
CA PRO A 148 -6.59 -1.08 7.30
C PRO A 148 -5.47 -2.06 7.69
N SER A 149 -5.63 -3.34 7.34
CA SER A 149 -4.68 -4.43 7.63
C SER A 149 -3.89 -4.87 6.41
N MET A 150 -3.75 -4.01 5.40
CA MET A 150 -2.90 -4.27 4.24
C MET A 150 -1.43 -4.34 4.68
N VAL A 151 -0.65 -5.20 4.02
CA VAL A 151 0.82 -5.14 4.09
C VAL A 151 1.33 -4.66 2.73
N PRO A 152 1.34 -3.34 2.49
CA PRO A 152 1.75 -2.77 1.20
C PRO A 152 3.27 -2.74 1.09
N PHE A 153 3.85 -3.46 0.13
CA PHE A 153 5.29 -3.48 -0.14
C PHE A 153 5.62 -2.73 -1.42
N VAL A 154 6.47 -1.71 -1.34
CA VAL A 154 6.91 -0.90 -2.46
C VAL A 154 8.17 -1.51 -3.06
N THR A 155 8.07 -2.00 -4.29
CA THR A 155 9.06 -2.93 -4.86
C THR A 155 10.43 -2.32 -5.13
N ASN A 156 10.49 -1.09 -5.66
CA ASN A 156 11.75 -0.41 -5.96
C ASN A 156 12.45 0.15 -4.72
N ARG A 157 11.69 0.47 -3.65
CA ARG A 157 12.24 0.79 -2.33
C ARG A 157 12.72 -0.47 -1.60
N GLY A 158 12.09 -1.61 -1.87
CA GLY A 158 12.38 -2.86 -1.17
C GLY A 158 11.89 -2.85 0.28
N GLY A 159 10.80 -2.15 0.58
CA GLY A 159 10.27 -2.02 1.93
C GLY A 159 8.76 -1.75 1.93
N PRO A 160 8.10 -1.93 3.08
CA PRO A 160 6.71 -1.56 3.24
C PRO A 160 6.49 -0.05 3.09
N LEU A 161 5.27 0.33 2.75
CA LEU A 161 4.80 1.70 2.88
C LEU A 161 4.49 1.98 4.36
N VAL A 162 5.05 3.06 4.91
CA VAL A 162 4.86 3.41 6.33
C VAL A 162 3.56 4.17 6.55
N GLY A 163 3.00 4.10 7.76
CA GLY A 163 1.69 4.66 8.08
C GLY A 163 1.55 6.14 7.73
N ILE A 164 2.59 6.95 7.95
CA ILE A 164 2.58 8.38 7.59
C ILE A 164 2.53 8.61 6.07
N GLU A 165 3.17 7.76 5.27
CA GLU A 165 3.06 7.78 3.80
C GLU A 165 1.64 7.38 3.38
N ALA A 166 1.01 6.44 4.09
CA ALA A 166 -0.36 6.02 3.81
C ALA A 166 -1.35 7.17 4.02
N LEU A 167 -1.15 7.96 5.09
CA LEU A 167 -1.94 9.16 5.35
C LEU A 167 -1.70 10.24 4.27
N SER A 168 -0.44 10.47 3.90
CA SER A 168 -0.06 11.39 2.81
C SER A 168 -0.76 11.01 1.50
N LEU A 169 -0.81 9.72 1.15
CA LEU A 169 -1.52 9.22 -0.03
C LEU A 169 -3.03 9.48 -0.03
N GLN A 170 -3.66 9.51 1.15
CA GLN A 170 -5.06 9.90 1.26
C GLN A 170 -5.28 11.42 1.13
N GLY A 171 -4.20 12.18 0.99
CA GLY A 171 -4.19 13.63 0.91
C GLY A 171 -4.44 14.29 2.26
N ILE A 172 -4.04 13.63 3.35
CA ILE A 172 -4.04 14.18 4.71
C ILE A 172 -2.76 14.99 4.89
N PRO A 173 -2.81 16.25 5.39
CA PRO A 173 -1.64 17.11 5.55
C PRO A 173 -0.80 16.66 6.75
N VAL A 174 0.05 15.65 6.55
CA VAL A 174 0.84 15.02 7.62
C VAL A 174 1.89 15.95 8.24
N ASP A 175 2.28 17.02 7.57
CA ASP A 175 3.18 18.05 8.13
C ASP A 175 2.47 18.94 9.18
N ASP A 176 1.14 19.04 9.10
CA ASP A 176 0.32 19.83 10.04
C ASP A 176 -0.19 19.00 11.23
N LEU A 177 0.06 17.68 11.23
CA LEU A 177 -0.43 16.75 12.24
C LEU A 177 0.69 16.29 13.19
N LEU A 178 0.39 16.32 14.49
CA LEU A 178 1.30 15.82 15.54
C LEU A 178 1.14 14.31 15.74
N LEU A 179 1.62 13.52 14.77
CA LEU A 179 1.59 12.04 14.79
C LEU A 179 2.74 11.43 15.61
N THR A 180 2.78 11.73 16.91
CA THR A 180 3.91 11.35 17.79
C THR A 180 3.61 10.15 18.70
N ARG A 181 2.34 9.74 18.82
CA ARG A 181 1.90 8.70 19.77
C ARG A 181 1.24 7.51 19.09
N GLU A 182 0.93 7.67 17.82
CA GLU A 182 0.21 6.72 16.98
C GLU A 182 1.16 5.62 16.54
N THR A 183 0.73 4.37 16.70
CA THR A 183 1.43 3.20 16.15
C THR A 183 1.27 3.11 14.64
N GLU A 184 2.19 2.39 13.97
CA GLU A 184 2.07 2.10 12.54
C GLU A 184 0.73 1.48 12.17
N ASN A 185 0.23 0.55 12.99
CA ASN A 185 -1.08 -0.08 12.77
C ASN A 185 -2.23 0.92 12.87
N GLN A 186 -2.17 1.88 13.80
CA GLN A 186 -3.20 2.92 13.93
C GLN A 186 -3.17 3.91 12.76
N MET A 187 -1.98 4.29 12.29
CA MET A 187 -1.84 5.15 11.12
C MET A 187 -2.33 4.45 9.85
N SER A 188 -2.00 3.17 9.67
CA SER A 188 -2.50 2.33 8.56
C SER A 188 -4.02 2.15 8.62
N ASP A 189 -4.60 1.92 9.80
CA ASP A 189 -6.04 1.82 9.99
C ASP A 189 -6.75 3.14 9.66
N LEU A 190 -6.21 4.27 10.12
CA LEU A 190 -6.73 5.59 9.79
C LEU A 190 -6.68 5.84 8.27
N ALA A 191 -5.55 5.53 7.62
CA ALA A 191 -5.40 5.69 6.18
C ALA A 191 -6.30 4.74 5.36
N GLY A 192 -6.48 3.50 5.82
CA GLY A 192 -7.28 2.49 5.14
C GLY A 192 -8.79 2.73 5.24
N ASN A 193 -9.25 3.40 6.30
CA ASN A 193 -10.65 3.81 6.48
C ASN A 193 -10.96 5.20 5.92
N ALA A 194 -9.94 6.01 5.65
CA ALA A 194 -10.11 7.34 5.08
C ALA A 194 -10.50 7.29 3.59
N MET A 195 -11.31 8.26 3.18
CA MET A 195 -11.54 8.56 1.76
C MET A 195 -10.53 9.60 1.29
N THR A 196 -10.00 9.44 0.08
CA THR A 196 -9.02 10.36 -0.48
C THR A 196 -9.61 11.76 -0.65
N THR A 197 -8.89 12.78 -0.15
CA THR A 197 -9.38 14.17 -0.11
C THR A 197 -9.66 14.75 -1.49
N THR A 198 -8.94 14.32 -2.54
CA THR A 198 -9.17 14.77 -3.92
C THR A 198 -10.53 14.32 -4.46
N VAL A 199 -10.97 13.11 -4.13
CA VAL A 199 -12.27 12.56 -4.55
C VAL A 199 -13.40 13.20 -3.75
N VAL A 200 -13.26 13.24 -2.41
CA VAL A 200 -14.25 13.87 -1.54
C VAL A 200 -14.40 15.35 -1.85
N GLY A 201 -13.29 16.05 -2.07
CA GLY A 201 -13.26 17.46 -2.45
C GLY A 201 -13.96 17.72 -3.78
N ALA A 202 -13.72 16.91 -4.81
CA ALA A 202 -14.43 17.02 -6.08
C ALA A 202 -15.95 16.82 -5.92
N CYS A 203 -16.35 15.82 -5.14
CA CYS A 203 -17.76 15.56 -4.80
C CYS A 203 -18.42 16.75 -4.08
N MET A 204 -17.75 17.33 -3.08
CA MET A 204 -18.23 18.47 -2.33
C MET A 204 -18.31 19.73 -3.20
N LEU A 205 -17.27 20.04 -3.98
CA LEU A 205 -17.23 21.18 -4.89
C LEU A 205 -18.33 21.10 -5.95
N ALA A 206 -18.55 19.91 -6.53
CA ALA A 206 -19.63 19.70 -7.47
C ALA A 206 -21.01 19.97 -6.84
N ALA A 207 -21.23 19.53 -5.59
CA ALA A 207 -22.48 19.77 -4.87
C ALA A 207 -22.69 21.25 -4.59
N MET A 208 -21.66 21.94 -4.07
CA MET A 208 -21.73 23.37 -3.78
C MET A 208 -21.98 24.20 -5.04
N THR A 209 -21.31 23.87 -6.15
CA THR A 209 -21.48 24.57 -7.43
C THR A 209 -22.93 24.51 -7.91
N LEU A 210 -23.56 23.33 -7.83
CA LEU A 210 -24.94 23.13 -8.26
C LEU A 210 -25.98 23.74 -7.31
N MET A 211 -25.66 23.89 -6.03
CA MET A 211 -26.56 24.46 -5.01
C MET A 211 -26.30 25.93 -4.69
N THR A 212 -25.40 26.60 -5.43
CA THR A 212 -24.95 27.97 -5.11
C THR A 212 -26.12 28.94 -4.99
N THR A 213 -27.12 28.83 -5.86
CA THR A 213 -28.33 29.66 -5.88
C THR A 213 -29.19 29.44 -4.64
N GLU A 214 -29.49 28.18 -4.30
CA GLU A 214 -30.29 27.82 -3.14
C GLU A 214 -29.59 28.17 -1.82
N LEU A 215 -28.26 28.02 -1.78
CA LEU A 215 -27.43 28.42 -0.65
C LEU A 215 -27.40 29.95 -0.48
N ALA A 216 -27.41 30.73 -1.58
CA ALA A 216 -27.45 32.18 -1.52
C ALA A 216 -28.83 32.73 -1.11
N GLU A 217 -29.91 32.05 -1.48
CA GLU A 217 -31.28 32.40 -1.11
C GLU A 217 -31.63 31.99 0.33
N SER A 218 -31.01 30.94 0.86
CA SER A 218 -31.17 30.51 2.26
C SER A 218 -30.36 31.38 3.24
N LYS A 219 -30.66 32.68 3.29
CA LYS A 219 -30.17 33.52 4.40
C LYS A 219 -30.76 33.00 5.71
N PRO A 220 -29.96 32.89 6.79
CA PRO A 220 -30.49 32.54 8.10
C PRO A 220 -31.54 33.59 8.49
N LYS A 221 -32.74 33.11 8.88
CA LYS A 221 -33.71 33.97 9.57
C LYS A 221 -33.04 34.43 10.87
N THR A 222 -32.57 35.67 10.89
CA THR A 222 -32.15 36.38 12.10
C THR A 222 -33.27 36.42 13.12
#